data_AF-A0A9D5Z583-F1
#
_entry.id   AF-A0A9D5Z583-F1
#
_cell.length_a   1.000
_cell.length_b   1.000
_cell.length_c   1.000
_cell.angle_alpha   90.00
_cell.angle_beta   90.00
_cell.angle_gamma   90.00
#
_symmetry.space_group_name_H-M   'P 1'
#
loop_
_entity.id
_entity.type
_entity.pdbx_description
1 polymer ?
#
loop_
_entity_poly.entity_id
_entity_poly.type
_entity_poly.pdbx_seq_one_letter_code
_entity_poly.pdbx_strand_id
1 'polypeptide(L)'
;MISLCAEIIANDEPLLVVYPDKVYYPVFVSYSEMDFGGEFDSSPNYRETYMMDLLQEKSIFIVWPLIKFDGRTINYNLREAAPSSPDAVNWLGTDDQGRDLLARIIYGYRISV
;
A
#
# COMPACT_ATOMS: atom_id res chain seq x y z
N MET A 1 -0.71 -0.21 -22.36
CA MET A 1 -0.38 -1.41 -21.55
C MET A 1 0.76 -1.17 -20.52
N ILE A 2 0.91 0.04 -19.97
CA ILE A 2 1.79 0.31 -18.80
C ILE A 2 0.99 0.23 -17.47
N SER A 3 -0.30 -0.12 -17.54
CA SER A 3 -1.23 -0.12 -16.41
C SER A 3 -0.87 -1.09 -15.27
N LEU A 4 -0.08 -2.14 -15.52
CA LEU A 4 0.37 -3.09 -14.49
C LEU A 4 1.60 -2.58 -13.73
N CYS A 5 2.37 -1.64 -14.29
CA CYS A 5 3.58 -1.15 -13.65
C CYS A 5 3.28 -0.17 -12.51
N ALA A 6 2.16 0.55 -12.57
CA ALA A 6 1.76 1.49 -11.52
C ALA A 6 1.55 0.76 -10.19
N GLU A 7 0.76 -0.31 -10.18
CA GLU A 7 0.47 -1.12 -8.99
C GLU A 7 1.72 -1.80 -8.39
N ILE A 8 2.79 -1.98 -9.18
CA ILE A 8 4.06 -2.54 -8.69
C ILE A 8 4.93 -1.45 -8.03
N ILE A 9 4.82 -0.20 -8.50
CA ILE A 9 5.65 0.91 -8.03
C ILE A 9 4.97 1.62 -6.85
N ALA A 10 3.66 1.82 -6.91
CA ALA A 10 2.85 2.53 -5.95
C ALA A 10 1.58 1.72 -5.65
N ASN A 11 1.43 1.22 -4.43
CA ASN A 11 0.24 0.49 -3.98
C ASN A 11 0.20 0.49 -2.44
N ASP A 12 -0.99 0.44 -1.84
CA ASP A 12 -1.16 0.37 -0.38
C ASP A 12 -1.15 -1.07 0.19
N GLU A 13 -1.11 -2.07 -0.69
CA GLU A 13 -0.94 -3.49 -0.40
C GLU A 13 0.49 -3.97 -0.72
N PRO A 14 0.98 -5.03 -0.04
CA PRO A 14 2.25 -5.66 -0.39
C PRO A 14 2.15 -6.42 -1.73
N LEU A 15 3.26 -6.45 -2.47
CA LEU A 15 3.37 -7.17 -3.75
C LEU A 15 3.39 -8.69 -3.53
N LEU A 16 4.04 -9.12 -2.45
CA LEU A 16 4.28 -10.51 -2.12
C LEU A 16 4.31 -10.68 -0.61
N VAL A 17 3.66 -11.73 -0.12
CA VAL A 17 3.77 -12.16 1.27
C VAL A 17 4.05 -13.66 1.29
N VAL A 18 5.19 -14.06 1.84
CA VAL A 18 5.63 -15.45 1.87
C VAL A 18 5.42 -16.03 3.27
N TYR A 19 4.55 -17.01 3.38
CA TYR A 19 4.36 -17.83 4.58
C TYR A 19 5.10 -19.18 4.40
N PRO A 20 5.33 -19.94 5.48
CA PRO A 20 6.02 -21.23 5.39
C PRO A 20 5.37 -22.26 4.47
N ASP A 21 4.05 -22.20 4.32
CA ASP A 21 3.23 -23.15 3.57
C ASP A 21 2.69 -22.57 2.25
N LYS A 22 2.58 -21.25 2.14
CA LYS A 22 1.90 -20.59 1.01
C LYS A 22 2.50 -19.23 0.69
N VAL A 23 2.39 -18.85 -0.59
CA VAL A 23 2.76 -17.52 -1.08
C VAL A 23 1.50 -16.78 -1.51
N TYR A 24 1.37 -15.54 -1.04
CA TYR A 24 0.25 -14.64 -1.35
C TYR A 24 0.72 -13.50 -2.25
N TYR A 25 -0.15 -13.07 -3.16
CA TYR A 25 0.07 -11.96 -4.09
C TYR A 25 -1.04 -10.90 -3.96
N PRO A 26 -1.10 -10.12 -2.86
CA PRO A 26 -2.23 -9.23 -2.57
C PRO A 26 -2.53 -8.24 -3.70
N VAL A 27 -1.49 -7.67 -4.31
CA VAL A 27 -1.59 -6.77 -5.48
C VAL A 27 -2.42 -7.32 -6.66
N PHE A 28 -2.58 -8.64 -6.79
CA PHE A 28 -3.36 -9.28 -7.86
C PHE A 28 -4.61 -10.02 -7.37
N VAL A 29 -4.69 -10.32 -6.08
CA VAL A 29 -5.72 -11.20 -5.50
C VAL A 29 -6.20 -10.61 -4.19
N SER A 30 -7.51 -10.38 -4.09
CA SER A 30 -8.13 -9.98 -2.83
C SER A 30 -8.15 -11.15 -1.87
N TYR A 31 -7.60 -10.93 -0.68
CA TYR A 31 -7.62 -11.87 0.45
C TYR A 31 -8.43 -11.27 1.60
N SER A 32 -8.80 -12.09 2.59
CA SER A 32 -9.34 -11.62 3.86
C SER A 32 -8.26 -11.60 4.94
N GLU A 33 -8.52 -10.95 6.08
CA GLU A 33 -7.60 -11.01 7.22
C GLU A 33 -7.39 -12.43 7.73
N MET A 34 -8.42 -13.28 7.65
CA MET A 34 -8.33 -14.69 8.02
C MET A 34 -7.29 -15.46 7.19
N ASP A 35 -7.08 -15.11 5.92
CA ASP A 35 -6.04 -15.74 5.08
C ASP A 35 -4.63 -15.52 5.64
N PHE A 36 -4.41 -14.42 6.37
CA PHE A 36 -3.15 -14.09 7.03
C PHE A 36 -3.09 -14.55 8.49
N GLY A 37 -4.16 -15.18 8.99
CA GLY A 37 -4.31 -15.63 10.37
C GLY A 37 -4.93 -14.59 11.31
N GLY A 38 -5.63 -13.59 10.76
CA GLY A 38 -6.45 -12.62 11.51
C GLY A 38 -7.84 -13.15 11.83
N GLU A 39 -8.68 -12.29 12.41
CA GLU A 39 -9.98 -12.70 12.99
C GLU A 39 -11.19 -12.35 12.11
N PHE A 40 -11.04 -11.45 11.14
CA PHE A 40 -12.17 -10.89 10.38
C PHE A 40 -12.21 -11.35 8.92
N ASP A 41 -13.43 -11.56 8.41
CA ASP A 41 -13.69 -11.84 6.99
C ASP A 41 -13.85 -10.53 6.20
N SER A 42 -12.95 -9.59 6.45
CA SER A 42 -12.84 -8.29 5.78
C SER A 42 -11.55 -8.22 4.98
N SER A 43 -11.52 -7.30 4.01
CA SER A 43 -10.28 -6.96 3.32
C SER A 43 -9.26 -6.41 4.32
N PRO A 44 -8.02 -6.94 4.34
CA PRO A 44 -7.00 -6.54 5.29
C PRO A 44 -6.53 -5.12 5.07
N ASN A 45 -6.50 -4.33 6.15
CA ASN A 45 -5.87 -3.01 6.12
C ASN A 45 -4.38 -3.13 6.45
N TYR A 46 -3.55 -3.27 5.42
CA TYR A 46 -2.10 -3.44 5.54
C TYR A 46 -1.35 -2.24 6.15
N ARG A 47 -2.04 -1.12 6.38
CA ARG A 47 -1.48 0.08 7.01
C ARG A 47 -1.71 0.14 8.52
N GLU A 48 -2.58 -0.73 9.05
CA GLU A 48 -2.82 -0.84 10.48
C GLU A 48 -1.69 -1.60 11.16
N THR A 49 -1.30 -1.12 12.34
CA THR A 49 -0.24 -1.76 13.15
C THR A 49 -0.54 -3.23 13.42
N TYR A 50 -1.80 -3.58 13.70
CA TYR A 50 -2.23 -4.96 13.95
C TYR A 50 -1.91 -5.88 12.76
N MET A 51 -2.29 -5.49 11.54
CA MET A 51 -2.02 -6.28 10.34
C MET A 51 -0.51 -6.36 10.07
N MET A 52 0.22 -5.26 10.26
CA MET A 52 1.68 -5.26 10.09
C MET A 52 2.37 -6.22 11.08
N ASP A 53 1.96 -6.22 12.35
CA ASP A 53 2.50 -7.09 13.39
C ASP A 53 2.17 -8.56 13.08
N LEU A 54 0.93 -8.85 12.69
CA LEU A 54 0.48 -10.18 12.29
C LEU A 54 1.31 -10.73 11.12
N LEU A 55 1.53 -9.92 10.08
CA LEU A 55 2.34 -10.30 8.94
C LEU A 55 3.80 -10.51 9.35
N GLN A 56 4.38 -9.64 10.18
CA GLN A 56 5.76 -9.79 10.65
C GLN A 56 5.96 -11.04 11.52
N GLU A 57 4.96 -11.43 12.31
CA GLU A 57 5.03 -12.60 13.17
C GLU A 57 4.98 -13.91 12.37
N LYS A 58 4.10 -13.99 11.37
CA LYS A 58 3.79 -15.26 10.68
C LYS A 58 4.46 -15.43 9.32
N SER A 59 4.84 -14.34 8.66
CA SER A 59 5.48 -14.41 7.34
C SER A 59 6.99 -14.59 7.46
N ILE A 60 7.57 -15.28 6.48
CA ILE A 60 9.03 -15.40 6.29
C ILE A 60 9.57 -14.10 5.68
N PHE A 61 8.84 -13.53 4.72
CA PHE A 61 9.27 -12.36 3.97
C PHE A 61 8.09 -11.62 3.34
N ILE A 62 8.22 -10.29 3.26
CA ILE A 62 7.20 -9.39 2.69
C ILE A 62 7.89 -8.45 1.71
N VAL A 63 7.35 -8.36 0.49
CA VAL A 63 7.77 -7.39 -0.53
C VAL A 63 6.75 -6.26 -0.58
N TRP A 64 7.21 -5.05 -0.31
CA TRP A 64 6.41 -3.83 -0.48
C TRP A 64 6.73 -3.13 -1.80
N PRO A 65 5.76 -2.41 -2.39
CA PRO A 65 6.04 -1.44 -3.44
C PRO A 65 6.95 -0.31 -2.90
N LEU A 66 7.60 0.40 -3.83
CA LEU A 66 8.47 1.53 -3.49
C LEU A 66 7.68 2.65 -2.80
N ILE A 67 6.46 2.89 -3.26
CA ILE A 67 5.53 3.86 -2.69
C ILE A 67 4.37 3.07 -2.09
N LYS A 68 4.19 3.17 -0.77
CA LYS A 68 3.17 2.41 -0.03
C LYS A 68 1.79 3.09 -0.03
N PHE A 69 1.46 3.73 -1.15
CA PHE A 69 0.22 4.49 -1.35
C PHE A 69 -0.27 4.25 -2.76
N ASP A 70 -1.56 3.92 -2.91
CA ASP A 70 -2.28 4.07 -4.17
C ASP A 70 -2.58 5.56 -4.42
N GLY A 71 -2.91 5.92 -5.65
CA GLY A 71 -3.29 7.27 -6.06
C GLY A 71 -4.52 7.85 -5.32
N ARG A 72 -5.23 7.05 -4.53
CA ARG A 72 -6.39 7.47 -3.72
C ARG A 72 -6.17 7.38 -2.21
N THR A 73 -5.13 6.70 -1.75
CA THR A 73 -4.89 6.48 -0.32
C THR A 73 -4.64 7.82 0.39
N ILE A 74 -5.45 8.11 1.42
CA ILE A 74 -5.27 9.29 2.28
C ILE A 74 -4.25 8.94 3.37
N ASN A 75 -3.20 9.77 3.50
CA ASN A 75 -2.27 9.62 4.61
C ASN A 75 -2.81 10.38 5.84
N TYR A 76 -3.26 9.64 6.85
CA TYR A 76 -3.69 10.22 8.13
C TYR A 76 -2.51 10.50 9.09
N ASN A 77 -1.32 9.97 8.79
CA ASN A 77 -0.12 10.07 9.63
C ASN A 77 0.81 11.20 9.14
N LEU A 78 0.26 12.39 8.90
CA LEU A 78 1.04 13.56 8.46
C LEU A 78 1.68 14.28 9.65
N ARG A 79 2.90 14.80 9.44
CA ARG A 79 3.61 15.62 10.43
C ARG A 79 3.07 17.04 10.53
N GLU A 80 2.47 17.53 9.46
CA GLU A 80 1.86 18.84 9.33
C GLU A 80 0.49 18.73 8.66
N ALA A 81 -0.33 19.78 8.74
CA ALA A 81 -1.63 19.79 8.10
C ALA A 81 -1.49 19.67 6.58
N ALA A 82 -2.41 18.95 5.93
CA ALA A 82 -2.47 18.90 4.48
C ALA A 82 -2.75 20.31 3.90
N PRO A 83 -2.11 20.68 2.77
CA PRO A 83 -1.06 19.96 2.06
C PRO A 83 0.28 20.01 2.81
N SER A 84 0.99 18.88 2.82
CA SER A 84 2.31 18.76 3.44
C SER A 84 3.44 18.85 2.43
N SER A 85 4.58 19.36 2.87
CA SER A 85 5.85 19.41 2.16
C SER A 85 6.42 18.00 1.94
N PRO A 86 7.38 17.83 1.00
CA PRO A 86 8.09 16.57 0.80
C PRO A 86 8.78 16.03 2.05
N ASP A 87 8.65 14.72 2.29
CA ASP A 87 9.37 14.02 3.35
C ASP A 87 9.79 12.59 2.94
N ALA A 88 10.29 11.81 3.90
CA ALA A 88 10.77 10.45 3.66
C ALA A 88 9.66 9.44 3.32
N VAL A 89 8.39 9.76 3.61
CA VAL A 89 7.22 8.92 3.37
C VAL A 89 6.48 9.40 2.12
N ASN A 90 6.21 10.69 2.01
CA ASN A 90 5.59 11.35 0.87
C ASN A 90 6.64 12.17 0.11
N TRP A 91 7.32 11.55 -0.85
CA TRP A 91 8.53 12.11 -1.49
C TRP A 91 8.30 13.42 -2.25
N LEU A 92 7.08 13.68 -2.69
CA LEU A 92 6.68 14.95 -3.32
C LEU A 92 5.70 15.76 -2.46
N GLY A 93 5.41 15.32 -1.24
CA GLY A 93 4.41 15.91 -0.36
C GLY A 93 3.00 15.37 -0.62
N THR A 94 2.00 16.04 -0.03
CA THR A 94 0.59 15.65 -0.15
C THR A 94 -0.30 16.75 -0.75
N ASP A 95 -1.44 16.35 -1.32
CA ASP A 95 -2.48 17.28 -1.77
C ASP A 95 -3.32 17.84 -0.60
N ASP A 96 -4.32 18.66 -0.91
CA ASP A 96 -5.25 19.28 0.05
C ASP A 96 -6.05 18.26 0.87
N GLN A 97 -6.14 17.01 0.41
CA GLN A 97 -6.81 15.90 1.10
C GLN A 97 -5.82 14.97 1.82
N GLY A 98 -4.51 15.25 1.79
CA GLY A 98 -3.48 14.40 2.40
C GLY A 98 -3.08 13.18 1.58
N ARG A 99 -3.37 13.15 0.26
CA ARG A 99 -2.97 12.04 -0.63
C ARG A 99 -1.58 12.25 -1.20
N ASP A 100 -0.82 11.17 -1.38
CA ASP A 100 0.55 11.23 -1.89
C ASP A 100 0.62 11.75 -3.33
N LEU A 101 1.42 12.81 -3.56
CA LEU A 101 1.52 13.43 -4.88
C LEU A 101 2.26 12.56 -5.90
N LEU A 102 3.26 11.77 -5.48
CA LEU A 102 4.04 10.93 -6.39
C LEU A 102 3.22 9.73 -6.89
N ALA A 103 2.50 9.06 -5.98
CA ALA A 103 1.53 8.03 -6.32
C ALA A 103 0.51 8.57 -7.31
N ARG A 104 -0.07 9.74 -7.05
CA ARG A 104 -1.02 10.39 -7.96
C ARG A 104 -0.44 10.71 -9.33
N ILE A 105 0.83 11.06 -9.45
CA ILE A 105 1.46 11.28 -10.75
C ILE A 105 1.60 9.95 -11.52
N ILE A 106 2.04 8.89 -10.84
CA ILE A 106 2.17 7.54 -11.41
C ILE A 106 0.80 7.03 -11.90
N TYR A 107 -0.25 7.19 -11.09
CA TYR A 107 -1.62 6.81 -11.44
C TYR A 107 -2.28 7.81 -12.41
N GLY A 108 -1.93 9.09 -12.39
CA GLY A 108 -2.46 10.10 -13.33
C GLY A 108 -1.99 9.85 -14.75
N TYR A 109 -0.77 9.36 -14.92
CA TYR A 109 -0.23 8.93 -16.22
C TYR A 109 -0.99 7.72 -16.81
N ARG A 110 -1.73 6.95 -15.98
CA ARG A 110 -2.60 5.84 -16.41
C ARG A 110 -3.87 6.31 -17.12
N ILE A 111 -4.42 7.47 -16.76
CA ILE A 111 -5.74 7.95 -17.26
C ILE A 111 -5.61 8.72 -18.59
N SER A 112 -4.45 9.31 -18.86
CA SER A 112 -4.24 10.19 -20.02
C SER A 112 -3.80 9.51 -21.32
N VAL A 113 -3.85 8.17 -21.43
CA VAL A 113 -3.45 7.42 -22.64
C VAL A 113 -4.56 6.51 -23.13
#